data_AF-A0A5S3YII9-F1
#
_entry.id   AF-A0A5S3YII9-F1
#
_cell.length_a   1.000
_cell.length_b   1.000
_cell.length_c   1.000
_cell.angle_alpha   90.00
_cell.angle_beta   90.00
_cell.angle_gamma   90.00
#
_symmetry.space_group_name_H-M   'P 1'
#
loop_
_entity.id
_entity.type
_entity.pdbx_description
1 polymer ?
#
loop_
_entity_poly.entity_id
_entity_poly.type
_entity_poly.pdbx_seq_one_letter_code
_entity_poly.pdbx_strand_id
1 'polypeptide(L)'
;SERHFCHMPVGTISKLDNAIDMPKSKVTGLAKYTEKRPNHPWSKTVIYECHVKGATYKHPDVNPEFRGKFLGLADPAFISHIKKLGITTLELLPVHAFVSEQFLTTK
;
A
#
# COMPACT_ATOMS: atom_id res chain seq x y z
N SER A 1 -5.57 16.86 -15.17
CA SER A 1 -6.12 17.13 -16.51
C SER A 1 -7.56 17.58 -16.31
N GLU A 2 -7.86 18.88 -16.47
CA GLU A 2 -9.24 19.41 -16.39
C GLU A 2 -10.18 18.79 -17.44
N ARG A 3 -9.64 18.03 -18.39
CA ARG A 3 -10.34 17.41 -19.52
C ARG A 3 -11.37 16.34 -19.12
N HIS A 4 -11.37 15.88 -17.87
CA HIS A 4 -12.28 14.83 -17.39
C HIS A 4 -13.37 15.32 -16.44
N PHE A 5 -13.43 16.63 -16.19
CA PHE A 5 -14.50 17.21 -15.39
C PHE A 5 -15.78 17.29 -16.21
N CYS A 6 -16.39 16.15 -16.46
CA CYS A 6 -17.80 16.08 -16.79
C CYS A 6 -18.57 16.46 -15.51
N HIS A 7 -18.84 17.76 -15.32
CA HIS A 7 -19.96 18.26 -14.52
C HIS A 7 -21.31 17.89 -15.17
N MET A 8 -21.35 16.76 -15.88
CA MET A 8 -22.54 16.32 -16.58
C MET A 8 -23.58 15.95 -15.54
N PRO A 9 -24.86 16.26 -15.79
CA PRO A 9 -25.95 15.76 -14.98
C PRO A 9 -25.81 14.25 -14.82
N VAL A 10 -25.98 13.78 -13.59
CA VAL A 10 -25.99 12.34 -13.28
C VAL A 10 -26.97 11.65 -14.24
N GLY A 11 -26.52 10.60 -14.92
CA GLY A 11 -27.32 9.85 -15.91
C GLY A 11 -27.05 10.18 -17.38
N THR A 12 -26.15 11.12 -17.69
CA THR A 12 -25.77 11.44 -19.07
C THR A 12 -24.46 10.75 -19.48
N ILE A 13 -24.45 10.01 -20.59
CA ILE A 13 -23.23 9.38 -21.12
C ILE A 13 -22.29 10.44 -21.70
N SER A 14 -21.04 10.46 -21.24
CA SER A 14 -19.99 11.30 -21.83
C SER A 14 -19.50 10.73 -23.16
N LYS A 15 -19.33 11.60 -24.16
CA LYS A 15 -18.77 11.25 -25.49
C LYS A 15 -17.25 11.49 -25.59
N LEU A 16 -16.61 11.95 -24.51
CA LEU A 16 -15.18 12.25 -24.52
C LEU A 16 -14.35 10.98 -24.33
N ASP A 17 -13.25 10.88 -25.06
CA ASP A 17 -12.27 9.80 -24.87
C ASP A 17 -11.37 10.10 -23.68
N ASN A 18 -11.30 9.15 -22.73
CA ASN A 18 -10.47 9.22 -21.53
C ASN A 18 -9.26 8.27 -21.56
N ALA A 19 -8.99 7.64 -22.71
CA ALA A 19 -7.98 6.60 -22.83
C ALA A 19 -6.57 7.06 -22.40
N ILE A 20 -6.18 8.31 -22.63
CA ILE A 20 -4.84 8.80 -22.27
C ILE A 20 -4.62 8.94 -20.76
N ASP A 21 -5.70 9.17 -20.02
CA ASP A 21 -5.67 9.58 -18.61
C ASP A 21 -6.07 8.40 -17.67
N MET A 22 -6.78 7.40 -18.19
CA MET A 22 -7.19 6.21 -17.43
C MET A 22 -6.02 5.24 -17.21
N PRO A 23 -5.76 4.78 -15.95
CA PRO A 23 -4.79 3.73 -15.68
C PRO A 23 -5.04 2.47 -16.51
N LYS A 24 -3.97 1.82 -16.96
CA LYS A 24 -4.04 0.58 -17.75
C LYS A 24 -3.63 -0.60 -16.90
N SER A 25 -4.29 -1.73 -17.12
CA SER A 25 -3.88 -3.01 -16.57
C SER A 25 -2.61 -3.51 -17.25
N LYS A 26 -1.75 -4.18 -16.50
CA LYS A 26 -0.56 -4.86 -17.02
C LYS A 26 -0.75 -6.37 -16.85
N VAL A 27 -0.62 -7.11 -17.94
CA VAL A 27 -0.60 -8.58 -17.88
C VAL A 27 0.74 -9.01 -17.28
N THR A 28 0.70 -9.80 -16.22
CA THR A 28 1.89 -10.30 -15.53
C THR A 28 1.74 -11.78 -15.21
N GLY A 29 2.83 -12.53 -15.23
CA GLY A 29 2.86 -13.87 -14.64
C GLY A 29 2.75 -13.81 -13.11
N LEU A 30 2.12 -14.81 -12.51
CA LEU A 30 2.05 -14.94 -11.05
C LEU A 30 3.26 -15.73 -10.54
N ALA A 31 4.12 -15.10 -9.75
CA ALA A 31 5.15 -15.81 -9.01
C ALA A 31 4.51 -16.52 -7.81
N LYS A 32 4.74 -17.82 -7.67
CA LYS A 32 4.25 -18.59 -6.52
C LYS A 32 5.13 -18.28 -5.31
N TYR A 33 4.51 -17.96 -4.17
CA TYR A 33 5.21 -17.91 -2.89
C TYR A 33 5.61 -19.33 -2.47
N THR A 34 6.91 -19.56 -2.30
CA THR A 34 7.48 -20.89 -2.02
C THR A 34 7.92 -21.08 -0.57
N GLU A 35 8.04 -19.99 0.18
CA GLU A 35 8.57 -20.03 1.55
C GLU A 35 7.54 -20.57 2.56
N LYS A 36 8.05 -20.99 3.73
CA LYS A 36 7.21 -21.54 4.80
C LYS A 36 6.49 -20.41 5.55
N ARG A 37 5.16 -20.53 5.67
CA ARG A 37 4.34 -19.62 6.49
C ARG A 37 4.64 -19.82 7.98
N PRO A 38 4.73 -18.73 8.78
CA PRO A 38 5.00 -18.83 10.22
C PRO A 38 3.97 -19.62 11.05
N ASN A 39 2.69 -19.59 10.65
CA ASN A 39 1.58 -20.36 11.26
C ASN A 39 1.51 -20.23 12.80
N HIS A 40 1.62 -19.02 13.33
CA HIS A 40 1.43 -18.76 14.76
C HIS A 40 0.01 -19.19 15.20
N PRO A 41 -0.14 -19.99 16.28
CA PRO A 41 -1.46 -20.26 16.87
C PRO A 41 -2.11 -18.95 17.32
N TRP A 42 -3.41 -18.78 17.10
CA TRP A 42 -4.14 -17.56 17.48
C TRP A 42 -3.96 -17.15 18.94
N SER A 43 -3.86 -18.12 19.85
CA SER A 43 -3.64 -17.87 21.28
C SER A 43 -2.26 -17.26 21.59
N LYS A 44 -1.35 -17.21 20.62
CA LYS A 44 -0.01 -16.62 20.70
C LYS A 44 0.17 -15.46 19.72
N THR A 45 -0.89 -15.05 19.01
CA THR A 45 -0.80 -13.98 18.02
C THR A 45 -0.89 -12.62 18.69
N VAL A 46 0.09 -11.76 18.42
CA VAL A 46 0.09 -10.34 18.76
C VAL A 46 0.14 -9.56 17.45
N ILE A 47 -0.97 -8.86 17.15
CA ILE A 47 -1.15 -8.10 15.93
C ILE A 47 -0.64 -6.67 16.13
N TYR A 48 0.11 -6.17 15.15
CA TYR A 48 0.49 -4.77 15.05
C TYR A 48 -0.03 -4.18 13.75
N GLU A 49 -1.04 -3.32 13.86
CA GLU A 49 -1.60 -2.59 12.74
C GLU A 49 -0.66 -1.45 12.34
N CYS A 50 -0.29 -1.35 11.06
CA CYS A 50 0.53 -0.23 10.58
C CYS A 50 0.34 0.12 9.11
N HIS A 51 0.65 1.38 8.78
CA HIS A 51 0.67 1.88 7.42
C HIS A 51 2.06 1.67 6.80
N VAL A 52 2.16 1.04 5.62
CA VAL A 52 3.43 0.71 4.93
C VAL A 52 4.39 1.91 4.87
N LYS A 53 3.88 3.06 4.38
CA LYS A 53 4.66 4.31 4.36
C LYS A 53 5.05 4.80 5.76
N GLY A 54 4.05 5.05 6.61
CA GLY A 54 4.27 5.66 7.93
C GLY A 54 5.21 4.86 8.83
N ALA A 55 5.16 3.54 8.77
CA ALA A 55 5.94 2.64 9.62
C ALA A 55 7.46 2.84 9.51
N THR A 56 7.97 3.24 8.35
CA THR A 56 9.43 3.32 8.10
C THR A 56 9.90 4.64 7.51
N TYR A 57 9.00 5.56 7.14
CA TYR A 57 9.39 6.79 6.42
C TYR A 57 10.43 7.65 7.15
N LYS A 58 10.36 7.71 8.49
CA LYS A 58 11.31 8.44 9.34
C LYS A 58 12.21 7.52 10.18
N HIS A 59 12.24 6.21 9.89
CA HIS A 59 13.05 5.29 10.68
C HIS A 59 14.54 5.51 10.37
N PRO A 60 15.36 5.93 11.35
CA PRO A 60 16.74 6.37 11.11
C PRO A 60 17.63 5.24 10.57
N ASP A 61 17.41 4.02 11.07
CA ASP A 61 18.26 2.87 10.73
C ASP A 61 17.81 2.07 9.49
N VAL A 62 16.66 2.41 8.91
CA VAL A 62 16.22 1.80 7.63
C VAL A 62 16.93 2.51 6.48
N ASN A 63 17.38 1.74 5.49
CA ASN A 63 18.03 2.29 4.29
C ASN A 63 17.16 3.43 3.70
N PRO A 64 17.70 4.65 3.51
CA PRO A 64 16.96 5.79 2.99
C PRO A 64 16.15 5.50 1.71
N GLU A 65 16.65 4.64 0.83
CA GLU A 65 15.97 4.28 -0.42
C GLU A 65 14.73 3.40 -0.21
N PHE A 66 14.64 2.69 0.93
CA PHE A 66 13.56 1.76 1.26
C PHE A 66 12.52 2.38 2.19
N ARG A 67 12.82 3.52 2.82
CA ARG A 67 11.92 4.21 3.75
C ARG A 67 10.55 4.48 3.12
N GLY A 68 9.51 4.04 3.82
CA GLY A 68 8.12 4.20 3.42
C GLY A 68 7.68 3.34 2.23
N LYS A 69 8.46 2.32 1.86
CA LYS A 69 8.14 1.32 0.83
C LYS A 69 7.97 -0.06 1.47
N PHE A 70 7.44 -1.03 0.72
CA PHE A 70 7.36 -2.43 1.18
C PHE A 70 8.71 -3.00 1.59
N LEU A 71 9.79 -2.65 0.87
CA LEU A 71 11.15 -3.06 1.21
C LEU A 71 11.61 -2.52 2.57
N GLY A 72 11.12 -1.36 3.00
CA GLY A 72 11.43 -0.82 4.33
C GLY A 72 10.87 -1.71 5.45
N LEU A 73 9.71 -2.35 5.24
CA LEU A 73 9.17 -3.31 6.20
C LEU A 73 9.97 -4.62 6.26
N ALA A 74 10.71 -4.93 5.20
CA ALA A 74 11.61 -6.08 5.15
C ALA A 74 13.05 -5.74 5.58
N ASP A 75 13.33 -4.46 5.88
CA ASP A 75 14.65 -4.01 6.31
C ASP A 75 15.01 -4.64 7.68
N PRO A 76 16.25 -5.15 7.86
CA PRO A 76 16.68 -5.75 9.12
C PRO A 76 16.44 -4.88 10.34
N ALA A 77 16.55 -3.55 10.22
CA ALA A 77 16.32 -2.63 11.33
C ALA A 77 14.85 -2.67 11.80
N PHE A 78 13.91 -2.61 10.85
CA PHE A 78 12.48 -2.67 11.16
C PHE A 78 12.07 -4.05 11.70
N ILE A 79 12.53 -5.13 11.07
CA ILE A 79 12.26 -6.49 11.55
C ILE A 79 12.78 -6.69 12.98
N SER A 80 13.99 -6.22 13.27
CA SER A 80 14.58 -6.28 14.61
C SER A 80 13.74 -5.52 15.63
N HIS A 81 13.28 -4.31 15.30
CA HIS A 81 12.40 -3.51 16.15
C HIS A 81 11.10 -4.24 16.48
N ILE A 82 10.38 -4.73 15.47
CA ILE A 82 9.09 -5.43 15.65
C ILE A 82 9.27 -6.73 16.46
N LYS A 83 10.35 -7.48 16.22
CA LYS A 83 10.67 -8.67 17.02
C LYS A 83 10.96 -8.33 18.48
N LYS A 84 11.69 -7.25 18.76
CA LYS A 84 11.98 -6.79 20.14
C LYS A 84 10.71 -6.41 20.90
N LEU A 85 9.70 -5.87 20.21
CA LEU A 85 8.39 -5.58 20.79
C LEU A 85 7.56 -6.84 21.08
N GLY A 86 7.97 -8.02 20.59
CA GLY A 86 7.24 -9.28 20.76
C GLY A 86 6.04 -9.45 19.81
N ILE A 87 5.96 -8.62 18.77
CA ILE A 87 4.90 -8.70 17.76
C ILE A 87 5.12 -9.94 16.89
N THR A 88 4.03 -10.66 16.59
CA THR A 88 4.08 -11.87 15.75
C THR A 88 3.49 -11.64 14.37
N THR A 89 2.62 -10.67 14.20
CA THR A 89 1.84 -10.49 12.96
C THR A 89 1.65 -9.02 12.67
N LEU A 90 1.97 -8.61 11.45
CA LEU A 90 1.69 -7.26 10.95
C LEU A 90 0.34 -7.26 10.23
N GLU A 91 -0.52 -6.32 10.60
CA GLU A 91 -1.74 -6.01 9.87
C GLU A 91 -1.52 -4.70 9.11
N LEU A 92 -1.59 -4.74 7.78
CA LEU A 92 -1.32 -3.57 6.97
C LEU A 92 -2.61 -2.83 6.68
N LEU A 93 -2.59 -1.51 6.87
CA LEU A 93 -3.60 -0.62 6.28
C LEU A 93 -3.66 -0.81 4.75
N PRO A 94 -4.76 -0.43 4.07
CA PRO A 94 -5.04 -0.79 2.69
C PRO A 94 -3.84 -0.68 1.73
N VAL A 95 -3.46 -1.83 1.15
CA VAL A 95 -2.33 -1.96 0.20
C VAL A 95 -2.77 -2.21 -1.25
N HIS A 96 -4.06 -2.47 -1.46
CA HIS A 96 -4.62 -2.55 -2.80
C HIS A 96 -4.53 -1.19 -3.48
N ALA A 97 -4.33 -1.17 -4.80
CA ALA A 97 -4.25 0.09 -5.54
C ALA A 97 -5.50 0.94 -5.29
N PHE A 98 -5.28 2.17 -4.82
CA PHE A 98 -6.32 3.15 -4.56
C PHE A 98 -5.94 4.48 -5.23
N VAL A 99 -6.95 5.32 -5.43
CA VAL A 99 -6.77 6.69 -5.94
C VAL A 99 -7.24 7.66 -4.87
N SER A 100 -6.54 8.76 -4.70
CA SER A 100 -7.00 9.83 -3.82
C SER A 100 -8.19 10.53 -4.46
N GLU A 101 -9.21 10.78 -3.65
CA GLU A 101 -10.36 11.57 -4.09
C GLU A 101 -9.93 13.02 -4.31
N GLN A 102 -10.37 13.63 -5.42
CA GLN A 102 -9.90 14.96 -5.81
C GLN A 102 -10.19 16.02 -4.75
N PHE A 103 -11.37 15.98 -4.12
CA PHE A 103 -11.75 16.95 -3.08
C PHE A 103 -10.84 16.92 -1.85
N LEU A 104 -10.13 15.80 -1.60
CA LEU A 104 -9.14 15.68 -0.53
C LEU A 104 -7.77 16.27 -0.91
N THR A 105 -7.50 16.44 -2.21
CA THR A 105 -6.18 16.81 -2.74
C THR A 105 -6.09 18.26 -3.25
N THR A 106 -7.20 18.96 -3.45
CA THR A 106 -7.24 20.33 -4.01
C THR A 106 -7.26 21.42 -2.94
N LYS A 107 -6.79 21.13 -1.72
CA LYS A 107 -6.56 22.14 -0.67
C LYS A 107 -5.18 22.75 -0.76
#